data_AF-A0A944E190-F1
#
_entry.id   AF-A0A944E190-F1
#
_cell.length_a   1.000
_cell.length_b   1.000
_cell.length_c   1.000
_cell.angle_alpha   90.00
_cell.angle_beta   90.00
_cell.angle_gamma   90.00
#
_symmetry.space_group_name_H-M   'P 1'
#
loop_
_entity.id
_entity.type
_entity.pdbx_description
1 polymer ?
#
loop_
_entity_poly.entity_id
_entity_poly.type
_entity_poly.pdbx_seq_one_letter_code
_entity_poly.pdbx_strand_id
1 'polypeptide(L)'
;MPLPQDYKQLAERYGPGTFCDYIHLFHPHGVTKFVQLTGPMPSRIRAHLRKDRHQGTHPVPCEPDLLFACGSTDNGEYLFWATDPAAAPDRWHIAVNEARGPRWFTYDGTLTAFLVSVLSRHHQVPQFPPSLLETPPEFTPRPTLWKPGPVSDEQPVDTGAIRSWARANGYDVPPRGRIPQEIREAWERANQP
;
A
#
# COMPACT_ATOMS: atom_id res chain seq x y z
N MET A 1 -7.06 -8.01 -7.32
CA MET A 1 -8.07 -6.99 -7.67
C MET A 1 -7.48 -6.13 -8.79
N PRO A 2 -8.22 -5.82 -9.86
CA PRO A 2 -7.75 -4.83 -10.83
C PRO A 2 -7.56 -3.46 -10.16
N LEU A 3 -6.63 -2.66 -10.66
CA LEU A 3 -6.37 -1.31 -10.17
C LEU A 3 -6.61 -0.30 -11.30
N PRO A 4 -7.03 0.95 -10.98
CA PRO A 4 -7.18 2.01 -11.96
C PRO A 4 -5.89 2.26 -12.73
N GLN A 5 -5.99 2.53 -14.03
CA GLN A 5 -4.85 2.74 -14.90
C GLN A 5 -4.07 4.01 -14.52
N ASP A 6 -4.78 5.06 -14.11
CA ASP A 6 -4.17 6.33 -13.71
C ASP A 6 -3.31 6.18 -12.45
N TYR A 7 -3.76 5.37 -11.48
CA TYR A 7 -2.97 5.00 -10.32
C TYR A 7 -1.69 4.27 -10.70
N LYS A 8 -1.76 3.29 -11.61
CA LYS A 8 -0.57 2.54 -12.05
C LYS A 8 0.46 3.47 -12.69
N GLN A 9 0.02 4.38 -13.56
CA GLN A 9 0.89 5.37 -14.19
C GLN A 9 1.49 6.33 -13.17
N LEU A 10 0.70 6.79 -12.20
CA LEU A 10 1.18 7.66 -11.12
C LEU A 10 2.24 6.94 -10.27
N ALA A 11 1.96 5.70 -9.86
CA ALA A 11 2.86 4.87 -9.06
C ALA A 11 4.17 4.55 -9.80
N GLU A 12 4.10 4.25 -11.10
CA GLU A 12 5.27 4.03 -11.95
C GLU A 12 6.10 5.30 -12.12
N ARG A 13 5.46 6.46 -12.29
CA ARG A 13 6.13 7.74 -12.54
C ARG A 13 6.80 8.31 -11.29
N TYR A 14 6.13 8.25 -10.14
CA TYR A 14 6.55 8.94 -8.93
C TYR A 14 7.14 7.99 -7.87
N GLY A 15 6.82 6.69 -7.94
CA GLY A 15 7.11 5.74 -6.87
C GLY A 15 6.35 6.10 -5.58
N PRO A 16 6.71 5.48 -4.44
CA PRO A 16 6.13 5.85 -3.15
C PRO A 16 6.62 7.22 -2.71
N GLY A 17 5.70 8.00 -2.15
CA GLY A 17 6.01 9.33 -1.64
C GLY A 17 4.80 10.02 -1.05
N THR A 18 4.97 11.31 -0.78
CA THR A 18 3.96 12.17 -0.15
C THR A 18 3.73 13.42 -0.99
N PHE A 19 2.47 13.80 -1.19
CA PHE A 19 2.11 15.09 -1.78
C PHE A 19 1.90 16.12 -0.67
N CYS A 20 2.55 17.27 -0.78
CA CYS A 20 2.53 18.36 0.20
C CYS A 20 2.87 17.90 1.62
N ASP A 21 3.68 16.84 1.77
CA ASP A 21 3.93 16.14 3.03
C ASP A 21 2.67 15.85 3.87
N TYR A 22 1.53 15.68 3.19
CA TYR A 22 0.23 15.52 3.84
C TYR A 22 -0.55 14.34 3.27
N ILE A 23 -0.59 14.17 1.94
CA ILE A 23 -1.32 13.07 1.30
C ILE A 23 -0.36 11.92 0.99
N HIS A 24 -0.63 10.76 1.57
CA HIS A 24 0.13 9.52 1.40
C HIS A 24 -0.67 8.56 0.54
N LEU A 25 -0.15 8.20 -0.62
CA LEU A 25 -0.76 7.13 -1.44
C LEU A 25 -0.17 5.78 -1.05
N PHE A 26 -1.05 4.80 -0.89
CA PHE A 26 -0.61 3.45 -0.65
C PHE A 26 0.02 2.88 -1.91
N HIS A 27 1.18 2.25 -1.76
CA HIS A 27 1.96 1.71 -2.85
C HIS A 27 2.10 0.18 -2.70
N PRO A 28 2.16 -0.63 -3.78
CA PRO A 28 2.33 -2.09 -3.64
C PRO A 28 3.65 -2.44 -2.95
N HIS A 29 4.67 -1.62 -3.20
CA HIS A 29 6.00 -1.70 -2.56
C HIS A 29 6.14 -0.72 -1.38
N GLY A 30 5.03 -0.34 -0.74
CA GLY A 30 5.04 0.53 0.43
C GLY A 30 5.91 -0.07 1.54
N VAL A 31 6.78 0.76 2.13
CA VAL A 31 7.82 0.31 3.08
C VAL A 31 7.28 -0.09 4.45
N THR A 32 6.09 0.37 4.81
CA THR A 32 5.42 -0.03 6.04
C THR A 32 4.04 -0.60 5.74
N LYS A 33 3.53 -1.43 6.65
CA LYS A 33 2.15 -1.94 6.61
C LYS A 33 1.08 -0.85 6.52
N PHE A 34 1.40 0.39 6.93
CA PHE A 34 0.47 1.53 6.94
C PHE A 34 0.33 2.21 5.58
N VAL A 35 1.33 2.04 4.70
CA VAL A 35 1.34 2.62 3.34
C VAL A 35 1.42 1.55 2.26
N GLN A 36 1.32 0.27 2.63
CA GLN A 36 1.36 -0.84 1.70
C GLN A 36 -0.06 -1.16 1.20
N LEU A 37 -0.29 -0.98 -0.10
CA LEU A 37 -1.59 -1.20 -0.74
C LEU A 37 -2.08 -2.65 -0.58
N THR A 38 -1.16 -3.61 -0.63
CA THR A 38 -1.42 -5.04 -0.46
C THR A 38 -1.21 -5.52 0.97
N GLY A 39 -1.00 -4.59 1.91
CA GLY A 39 -0.79 -4.89 3.32
C GLY A 39 -2.10 -5.21 4.07
N PRO A 40 -2.03 -5.49 5.38
CA PRO A 40 -3.20 -5.81 6.18
C PRO A 40 -4.10 -4.60 6.49
N MET A 41 -3.62 -3.37 6.26
CA MET A 41 -4.32 -2.16 6.69
C MET A 41 -5.61 -1.86 5.92
N PRO A 42 -5.67 -1.94 4.58
CA PRO A 42 -6.93 -1.79 3.84
C PRO A 42 -8.05 -2.71 4.35
N SER A 43 -7.72 -3.98 4.65
CA SER A 43 -8.68 -4.93 5.21
C SER A 43 -9.14 -4.56 6.62
N ARG A 44 -8.23 -4.04 7.47
CA ARG A 44 -8.57 -3.58 8.82
C ARG A 44 -9.47 -2.35 8.81
N ILE A 45 -9.19 -1.39 7.92
CA ILE A 45 -10.00 -0.19 7.72
C ILE A 45 -11.40 -0.60 7.28
N ARG A 46 -11.51 -1.51 6.31
CA ARG A 46 -12.80 -2.05 5.86
C ARG A 46 -13.58 -2.73 6.99
N ALA A 47 -12.92 -3.53 7.83
CA ALA A 47 -13.57 -4.16 8.98
C ALA A 47 -14.11 -3.13 9.98
N HIS A 48 -13.41 -2.00 10.17
CA HIS A 48 -13.89 -0.89 10.99
C HIS A 48 -15.14 -0.25 10.40
N LEU A 49 -15.12 0.08 9.09
CA LEU A 49 -16.28 0.64 8.38
C LEU A 49 -17.51 -0.27 8.43
N ARG A 50 -17.32 -1.59 8.34
CA ARG A 50 -18.41 -2.58 8.52
C ARG A 50 -19.03 -2.49 9.91
N LYS A 51 -18.19 -2.37 10.95
CA LYS A 51 -18.64 -2.24 12.33
C LYS A 51 -19.44 -0.95 12.52
N ASP A 52 -18.94 0.18 12.03
CA ASP A 52 -19.62 1.47 12.15
C ASP A 52 -20.99 1.46 11.47
N ARG A 53 -21.06 0.89 10.26
CA ARG A 53 -22.33 0.74 9.54
C ARG A 53 -23.32 -0.16 10.29
N HIS A 54 -22.86 -1.30 10.81
CA HIS A 54 -23.72 -2.22 11.57
C HIS A 54 -24.22 -1.58 12.88
N GLN A 55 -23.41 -0.74 13.52
CA GLN A 55 -23.79 -0.04 14.75
C GLN A 55 -24.59 1.23 14.49
N GLY A 56 -24.70 1.69 13.24
CA GLY A 56 -25.38 2.94 12.87
C GLY A 56 -24.70 4.20 13.42
N THR A 57 -23.43 4.11 13.83
CA THR A 57 -22.71 5.20 14.49
C THR A 57 -22.23 6.25 13.49
N HIS A 58 -21.85 5.83 12.29
CA HIS A 58 -21.39 6.71 11.21
C HIS A 58 -21.95 6.25 9.86
N PRO A 59 -22.57 7.14 9.07
CA PRO A 59 -22.98 6.80 7.71
C PRO A 59 -21.75 6.53 6.83
N VAL A 60 -21.85 5.54 5.95
CA VAL A 60 -20.84 5.17 4.96
C VAL A 60 -21.44 5.41 3.58
N PRO A 61 -20.72 6.03 2.62
CA PRO A 61 -21.30 6.48 1.35
C PRO A 61 -21.80 5.34 0.46
N CYS A 62 -21.25 4.15 0.64
CA CYS A 62 -21.66 2.93 -0.05
C CYS A 62 -21.40 1.71 0.85
N GLU A 63 -21.64 0.51 0.32
CA GLU A 63 -21.28 -0.73 1.04
C GLU A 63 -19.79 -0.70 1.41
N PRO A 64 -19.40 -0.93 2.67
CA PRO A 64 -17.99 -0.93 3.08
C PRO A 64 -17.09 -1.85 2.25
N ASP A 65 -17.65 -2.89 1.66
CA ASP A 65 -16.94 -3.83 0.79
C ASP A 65 -16.58 -3.27 -0.58
N LEU A 66 -17.29 -2.23 -0.98
CA LEU A 66 -17.02 -1.44 -2.18
C LEU A 66 -16.06 -0.28 -1.89
N LEU A 67 -15.54 -0.15 -0.66
CA LEU A 67 -14.51 0.84 -0.33
C LEU A 67 -13.15 0.15 -0.23
N PHE A 68 -12.22 0.59 -1.07
CA PHE A 68 -10.83 0.15 -1.03
C PHE A 68 -9.92 1.32 -0.65
N ALA A 69 -9.30 1.26 0.52
CA ALA A 69 -8.39 2.30 0.98
C ALA A 69 -7.13 2.35 0.10
N CYS A 70 -6.90 3.50 -0.52
CA CYS A 70 -5.80 3.75 -1.46
C CYS A 70 -4.83 4.84 -0.98
N GLY A 71 -5.14 5.51 0.12
CA GLY A 71 -4.25 6.49 0.74
C GLY A 71 -4.70 6.90 2.12
N SER A 72 -3.90 7.73 2.76
CA SER A 72 -4.19 8.36 4.04
C SER A 72 -3.62 9.77 4.09
N THR A 73 -4.05 10.54 5.07
CA THR A 73 -3.47 11.84 5.41
C THR A 73 -2.77 11.81 6.76
N ASP A 74 -1.99 12.85 7.07
CA ASP A 74 -1.39 13.04 8.41
C ASP A 74 -2.42 13.33 9.51
N ASN A 75 -3.61 13.82 9.14
CA ASN A 75 -4.69 14.07 10.10
C ASN A 75 -5.55 12.83 10.37
N GLY A 76 -5.29 11.72 9.66
CA GLY A 76 -5.95 10.43 9.87
C GLY A 76 -7.18 10.20 9.01
N GLU A 77 -7.41 11.03 7.99
CA GLU A 77 -8.34 10.68 6.92
C GLU A 77 -7.75 9.56 6.07
N TYR A 78 -8.63 8.73 5.51
CA TYR A 78 -8.32 7.75 4.48
C TYR A 78 -8.96 8.17 3.17
N LEU A 79 -8.22 7.93 2.09
CA LEU A 79 -8.70 8.05 0.73
C LEU A 79 -9.10 6.66 0.25
N PHE A 80 -10.23 6.57 -0.43
CA PHE A 80 -10.80 5.32 -0.90
C PHE A 80 -11.14 5.39 -2.39
N TRP A 81 -10.95 4.28 -3.09
CA TRP A 81 -11.70 4.01 -4.32
C TRP A 81 -13.05 3.39 -3.95
N ALA A 82 -14.12 3.96 -4.50
CA ALA A 82 -15.41 3.31 -4.54
C ALA A 82 -15.46 2.34 -5.72
N THR A 83 -15.36 1.05 -5.43
CA THR A 83 -15.09 -0.02 -6.39
C THR A 83 -16.34 -0.57 -7.08
N ASP A 84 -17.33 0.27 -7.34
CA ASP A 84 -18.59 -0.11 -8.01
C ASP A 84 -18.72 0.59 -9.38
N PRO A 85 -18.82 -0.15 -10.50
CA PRO A 85 -18.72 -1.60 -10.60
C PRO A 85 -17.28 -2.11 -10.49
N ALA A 86 -17.10 -3.26 -9.83
CA ALA A 86 -15.77 -3.85 -9.59
C ALA A 86 -15.02 -4.22 -10.88
N ALA A 87 -15.74 -4.41 -11.99
CA ALA A 87 -15.19 -4.74 -13.30
C ALA A 87 -14.64 -3.52 -14.09
N ALA A 88 -14.89 -2.28 -13.63
CA ALA A 88 -14.46 -1.07 -14.34
C ALA A 88 -13.63 -0.16 -13.41
N PRO A 89 -12.37 -0.52 -13.11
CA PRO A 89 -11.53 0.22 -12.17
C PRO A 89 -11.29 1.68 -12.58
N ASP A 90 -11.24 1.97 -13.88
CA ASP A 90 -11.03 3.33 -14.39
C ASP A 90 -12.26 4.24 -14.21
N ARG A 91 -13.39 3.69 -13.73
CA ARG A 91 -14.61 4.42 -13.40
C ARG A 91 -14.80 4.59 -11.89
N TRP A 92 -13.88 4.07 -11.06
CA TRP A 92 -13.97 4.22 -9.63
C TRP A 92 -13.75 5.67 -9.23
N HIS A 93 -14.65 6.20 -8.41
CA HIS A 93 -14.57 7.55 -7.88
C HIS A 93 -13.87 7.57 -6.53
N ILE A 94 -13.47 8.76 -6.07
CA ILE A 94 -12.77 8.95 -4.81
C ILE A 94 -13.75 9.27 -3.69
N ALA A 95 -13.53 8.66 -2.53
CA ALA A 95 -14.17 9.04 -1.28
C ALA A 95 -13.11 9.33 -0.22
N VAL A 96 -13.36 10.31 0.64
CA VAL A 96 -12.51 10.69 1.77
C VAL A 96 -13.37 10.72 3.04
N ASN A 97 -13.00 9.99 4.06
CA ASN A 97 -13.71 10.05 5.35
C ASN A 97 -13.21 11.23 6.19
N GLU A 98 -14.04 11.68 7.11
CA GLU A 98 -13.60 12.48 8.25
C GLU A 98 -12.88 11.58 9.26
N ALA A 99 -11.66 11.95 9.67
CA ALA A 99 -10.84 11.13 10.58
C ALA A 99 -11.54 10.81 11.90
N ARG A 100 -12.34 11.75 12.40
CA ARG A 100 -13.08 11.66 13.66
C ARG A 100 -14.49 12.23 13.50
N GLY A 101 -15.29 11.63 12.62
CA GLY A 101 -16.66 12.03 12.45
C GLY A 101 -17.41 11.30 11.34
N PRO A 102 -18.69 11.63 11.15
CA PRO A 102 -19.58 10.93 10.23
C PRO A 102 -19.47 11.41 8.79
N ARG A 103 -18.75 12.50 8.51
CA ARG A 103 -18.81 13.15 7.21
C ARG A 103 -17.91 12.46 6.20
N TRP A 104 -18.36 12.49 4.96
CA TRP A 104 -17.59 12.02 3.81
C TRP A 104 -17.56 13.09 2.73
N PHE A 105 -16.47 13.15 2.01
CA PHE A 105 -16.36 13.87 0.76
C PHE A 105 -16.24 12.87 -0.38
N THR A 106 -16.93 13.11 -1.49
CA THR A 106 -16.83 12.28 -2.69
C THR A 106 -16.44 13.15 -3.88
N TYR A 107 -15.69 12.55 -4.79
CA TYR A 107 -15.23 13.20 -6.02
C TYR A 107 -15.41 12.25 -7.20
N ASP A 108 -16.25 12.67 -8.14
CA ASP A 108 -16.51 11.93 -9.37
C ASP A 108 -15.36 12.12 -10.37
N GLY A 109 -14.42 11.18 -10.35
CA GLY A 109 -13.26 11.18 -11.21
C GLY A 109 -12.13 10.30 -10.68
N THR A 110 -11.07 10.20 -11.48
CA THR A 110 -9.92 9.37 -11.18
C THR A 110 -9.08 9.93 -10.02
N LEU A 111 -8.16 9.13 -9.48
CA LEU A 111 -7.28 9.55 -8.39
C LEU A 111 -6.39 10.72 -8.82
N THR A 112 -5.82 10.65 -10.02
CA THR A 112 -5.00 11.71 -10.60
C THR A 112 -5.80 12.98 -10.83
N ALA A 113 -7.04 12.88 -11.34
CA ALA A 113 -7.92 14.03 -11.52
C ALA A 113 -8.26 14.69 -10.17
N PHE A 114 -8.54 13.88 -9.14
CA PHE A 114 -8.75 14.35 -7.77
C PHE A 114 -7.53 15.10 -7.23
N LEU A 115 -6.32 14.51 -7.33
CA LEU A 115 -5.08 15.13 -6.87
C LEU A 115 -4.82 16.46 -7.60
N VAL A 116 -4.91 16.47 -8.93
CA VAL A 116 -4.74 17.71 -9.72
C VAL A 116 -5.75 18.77 -9.30
N SER A 117 -7.01 18.38 -9.13
CA SER A 117 -8.09 19.30 -8.75
C SER A 117 -7.89 19.91 -7.37
N VAL A 118 -7.51 19.10 -6.37
CA VAL A 118 -7.22 19.57 -5.01
C VAL A 118 -5.97 20.44 -5.01
N LEU A 119 -4.86 19.93 -5.55
CA LEU A 119 -3.57 20.63 -5.53
C LEU A 119 -3.56 21.93 -6.36
N SER A 120 -4.45 22.05 -7.33
CA SER A 120 -4.67 23.28 -8.12
C SER A 120 -5.73 24.21 -7.51
N ARG A 121 -6.26 23.92 -6.32
CA ARG A 121 -7.33 24.67 -5.63
C ARG A 121 -8.67 24.72 -6.37
N HIS A 122 -8.90 23.84 -7.34
CA HIS A 122 -10.19 23.74 -8.01
C HIS A 122 -11.26 23.08 -7.13
N HIS A 123 -10.86 22.18 -6.23
CA HIS A 123 -11.74 21.58 -5.24
C HIS A 123 -11.17 21.74 -3.83
N GLN A 124 -12.04 22.12 -2.90
CA GLN A 124 -11.74 22.12 -1.47
C GLN A 124 -12.37 20.89 -0.83
N VAL A 125 -11.53 20.03 -0.23
CA VAL A 125 -11.98 18.89 0.57
C VAL A 125 -12.19 19.41 2.00
N PRO A 126 -13.42 19.42 2.55
CA PRO A 126 -13.69 20.00 3.87
C PRO A 126 -12.89 19.36 5.02
N GLN A 127 -12.43 18.12 4.83
CA GLN A 127 -11.63 17.37 5.81
C GLN A 127 -10.14 17.77 5.78
N PHE A 128 -9.67 18.45 4.74
CA PHE A 128 -8.26 18.84 4.62
C PHE A 128 -8.00 20.18 5.33
N PRO A 129 -6.77 20.39 5.85
CA PRO A 129 -6.43 21.64 6.50
C PRO A 129 -6.44 22.79 5.48
N PRO A 130 -6.87 24.00 5.89
CA PRO A 130 -6.84 25.17 5.00
C PRO A 130 -5.42 25.54 4.56
N SER A 131 -4.41 25.16 5.34
CA SER A 131 -2.99 25.42 5.08
C SER A 131 -2.35 24.48 4.04
N LEU A 132 -3.06 23.45 3.56
CA LEU A 132 -2.52 22.43 2.64
C LEU A 132 -1.78 23.02 1.42
N LEU A 133 -2.23 24.18 0.95
CA LEU A 133 -1.73 24.80 -0.28
C LEU A 133 -1.11 26.19 -0.04
N GLU A 134 -0.78 26.53 1.22
CA GLU A 134 -0.06 27.77 1.54
C GLU A 134 1.30 27.84 0.84
N THR A 135 1.93 26.68 0.62
CA THR A 135 3.11 26.52 -0.23
C THR A 135 2.74 25.90 -1.58
N PRO A 136 3.59 26.08 -2.62
CA PRO A 136 3.41 25.38 -3.88
C PRO A 136 3.33 23.86 -3.68
N PRO A 137 2.44 23.15 -4.39
CA PRO A 137 2.35 21.71 -4.31
C PRO A 137 3.68 21.03 -4.67
N GLU A 138 4.15 20.14 -3.81
CA GLU A 138 5.38 19.38 -4.01
C GLU A 138 5.12 17.89 -3.80
N PHE A 139 5.91 17.05 -4.47
CA PHE A 139 5.98 15.62 -4.19
C PHE A 139 7.33 15.28 -3.56
N THR A 140 7.29 14.70 -2.37
CA THR A 140 8.46 14.22 -1.63
C THR A 140 8.58 12.71 -1.80
N PRO A 141 9.56 12.20 -2.56
CA PRO A 141 9.80 10.76 -2.67
C PRO A 141 10.13 10.17 -1.30
N ARG A 142 9.55 9.02 -0.97
CA ARG A 142 9.89 8.28 0.25
C ARG A 142 10.68 7.03 -0.18
N PRO A 143 11.91 6.84 0.32
CA PRO A 143 12.75 5.75 -0.16
C PRO A 143 12.06 4.40 0.06
N THR A 144 12.02 3.59 -1.00
CA THR A 144 11.74 2.17 -0.85
C THR A 144 12.94 1.52 -0.16
N LEU A 145 12.70 0.69 0.86
CA LEU A 145 13.71 -0.30 1.29
C LEU A 145 13.93 -1.39 0.21
N TRP A 146 13.12 -1.37 -0.86
CA TRP A 146 13.19 -2.25 -2.02
C TRP A 146 13.80 -1.51 -3.22
N LYS A 147 15.04 -1.85 -3.59
CA LYS A 147 15.51 -1.64 -4.96
C LYS A 147 14.96 -2.78 -5.80
N PRO A 148 14.32 -2.55 -6.96
CA PRO A 148 14.16 -3.60 -7.96
C PRO A 148 15.56 -3.90 -8.49
N GLY A 149 16.25 -4.86 -7.87
CA GLY A 149 17.28 -5.60 -8.57
C GLY A 149 16.62 -6.44 -9.66
N PRO A 150 17.32 -6.73 -10.77
CA PRO A 150 16.80 -7.66 -11.77
C PRO A 150 16.36 -8.94 -11.07
N VAL A 151 15.20 -9.45 -11.48
CA VAL A 151 14.59 -10.66 -10.92
C VAL A 151 15.61 -11.79 -11.06
N SER A 152 16.27 -12.14 -9.96
CA SER A 152 17.12 -13.33 -9.93
C SER A 152 16.20 -14.54 -9.96
N ASP A 153 16.34 -15.36 -11.00
CA ASP A 153 15.75 -16.70 -11.17
C ASP A 153 16.28 -17.72 -10.13
N GLU A 154 16.68 -17.27 -8.94
CA GLU A 154 17.04 -18.17 -7.86
C GLU A 154 15.76 -18.80 -7.31
N GLN A 155 15.48 -19.99 -7.85
CA GLN A 155 14.55 -20.93 -7.23
C GLN A 155 14.86 -21.00 -5.73
N PRO A 156 13.83 -20.98 -4.86
CA PRO A 156 14.05 -21.08 -3.42
C PRO A 156 14.87 -22.33 -3.12
N VAL A 157 16.13 -22.14 -2.72
CA VAL A 157 17.02 -23.26 -2.41
C VAL A 157 16.36 -24.10 -1.32
N ASP A 158 16.15 -25.39 -1.62
CA ASP A 158 15.51 -26.32 -0.70
C ASP A 158 16.32 -26.41 0.59
N THR A 159 15.83 -25.73 1.63
CA THR A 159 16.47 -25.71 2.95
C THR A 159 16.52 -27.10 3.58
N GLY A 160 15.72 -28.06 3.10
CA GLY A 160 15.84 -29.48 3.46
C GLY A 160 17.14 -30.09 2.95
N ALA A 161 17.50 -29.86 1.68
CA ALA A 161 18.71 -30.35 1.06
C ALA A 161 19.98 -29.81 1.75
N ILE A 162 20.01 -28.51 2.08
CA ILE A 162 21.13 -27.89 2.79
C ILE A 162 21.34 -28.55 4.16
N ARG A 163 20.26 -28.78 4.93
CA ARG A 163 20.37 -29.40 6.26
C ARG A 163 20.85 -30.85 6.19
N SER A 164 20.36 -31.62 5.21
CA SER A 164 20.77 -32.99 4.99
C SER A 164 22.27 -33.08 4.66
N TRP A 165 22.75 -32.22 3.75
CA TRP A 165 24.17 -32.12 3.44
C TRP A 165 25.00 -31.66 4.64
N ALA A 166 24.55 -30.65 5.38
CA ALA A 166 25.27 -30.12 6.53
C ALA A 166 25.49 -31.19 7.61
N ARG A 167 24.44 -31.97 7.94
CA ARG A 167 24.54 -33.09 8.89
C ARG A 167 25.46 -34.19 8.39
N ALA A 168 25.40 -34.52 7.10
CA ALA A 168 26.28 -35.51 6.49
C ALA A 168 27.77 -35.08 6.53
N ASN A 169 28.04 -33.77 6.53
CA ASN A 169 29.38 -33.19 6.60
C ASN A 169 29.79 -32.78 8.03
N GLY A 170 29.05 -33.21 9.06
CA GLY A 170 29.42 -33.02 10.46
C GLY A 170 29.08 -31.63 11.05
N TYR A 171 28.29 -30.82 10.36
CA TYR A 171 27.83 -29.53 10.88
C TYR A 171 26.60 -29.69 11.79
N ASP A 172 26.60 -28.96 12.90
CA ASP A 172 25.43 -28.84 13.78
C ASP A 172 24.47 -27.77 13.24
N VAL A 173 23.27 -28.20 12.85
CA VAL A 173 22.24 -27.33 12.27
C VAL A 173 20.89 -27.56 12.95
N PRO A 174 20.19 -26.47 13.35
CA PRO A 174 18.87 -26.57 13.96
C PRO A 174 17.88 -27.37 13.09
N PRO A 175 17.01 -28.20 13.70
CA PRO A 175 16.06 -29.02 12.96
C PRO A 175 15.01 -28.20 12.20
N ARG A 176 14.76 -26.97 12.64
CA ARG A 176 13.86 -26.00 12.00
C ARG A 176 14.40 -24.58 12.20
N GLY A 177 13.93 -23.65 11.38
CA GLY A 177 14.32 -22.24 11.44
C GLY A 177 15.46 -21.89 10.50
N ARG A 178 16.05 -20.71 10.70
CA ARG A 178 17.09 -20.14 9.82
C ARG A 178 18.34 -21.03 9.84
N ILE A 179 18.84 -21.37 8.65
CA ILE A 179 20.14 -22.03 8.49
C ILE A 179 21.22 -20.96 8.67
N PRO A 180 22.26 -21.18 9.50
CA PRO A 180 23.38 -20.25 9.62
C PRO A 180 24.02 -19.96 8.26
N GLN A 181 24.41 -18.71 8.04
CA GLN A 181 24.95 -18.26 6.75
C GLN A 181 26.19 -19.06 6.32
N GLU A 182 27.06 -19.38 7.27
CA GLU A 182 28.27 -20.18 7.07
C GLU A 182 28.00 -21.56 6.43
N ILE A 183 26.89 -22.20 6.83
CA ILE A 183 26.47 -23.50 6.30
C ILE A 183 25.94 -23.38 4.87
N ARG A 184 25.26 -22.26 4.58
CA ARG A 184 24.74 -21.98 3.25
C ARG A 184 25.87 -21.76 2.25
N GLU A 185 26.86 -20.95 2.64
CA GLU A 185 28.06 -20.69 1.83
C GLU A 185 28.91 -21.96 1.64
N ALA A 186 29.01 -22.81 2.67
CA ALA A 186 29.71 -24.09 2.57
C ALA A 186 29.01 -25.06 1.61
N TRP A 187 27.67 -25.11 1.64
CA TRP A 187 26.86 -25.91 0.73
C TRP A 187 26.95 -25.41 -0.72
N GLU A 188 26.88 -24.10 -0.92
CA GLU A 188 27.03 -23.47 -2.25
C GLU A 188 28.42 -23.77 -2.83
N ARG A 189 29.48 -23.61 -2.05
CA ARG A 189 30.86 -23.94 -2.46
C ARG A 189 31.03 -25.43 -2.83
N ALA A 190 30.28 -26.32 -2.19
CA ALA A 190 30.33 -27.77 -2.45
C ALA A 190 29.46 -28.22 -3.63
N ASN A 191 28.49 -27.40 -4.05
CA ASN A 191 27.56 -27.71 -5.15
C ASN A 191 27.72 -26.78 -6.36
N GLN A 192 28.77 -25.97 -6.38
CA GLN A 192 29.17 -25.21 -7.57
C GLN A 192 29.91 -26.17 -8.54
N PRO A 193 29.54 -26.20 -9.83
CA PRO A 193 30.15 -27.10 -10.81
C PRO A 193 31.63 -26.79 -11.10
#